data_AF-A0A4Q9VNW2-F1
#
_entry.id   AF-A0A4Q9VNW2-F1
#
_cell.length_a   1.000
_cell.length_b   1.000
_cell.length_c   1.000
_cell.angle_alpha   90.00
_cell.angle_beta   90.00
_cell.angle_gamma   90.00
#
_symmetry.space_group_name_H-M   'P 1'
#
loop_
_entity.id
_entity.type
_entity.pdbx_description
1 polymer ?
#
loop_
_entity_poly.entity_id
_entity_poly.type
_entity_poly.pdbx_seq_one_letter_code
_entity_poly.pdbx_strand_id
1 'polypeptide(L)'
;MVIEWAMYFALGFLTAGLVALVVMSALWRRAVRLTTRRVATAIPPDVTTARAERDLQAARFARDVRRVELALSEARRRAAEERIEVGRQRAALDRMTVARDAEIARVGEGLAREAGLSAEIAERDRRLAARAAEIDAAAAQIALLEERIADDAETIVRLETALDERAVEVAARGTEIEALSVRIEGLESELRGRADRIDALVAAEGRAITLAQQEKDRADRLDRRIERLVADVADREEVADRRQRELARSREALAGASARIAALTGRTVDDRAVAAGDNLNRSVEALEAENLGLRTRLAAAEAERDRRGPAGPSGPPAPIDPVRRQLREDIADLAAEVVRLTGAVGGGGATIDRLLAEPERPSSPGSPPSLAERIRRLRGTGPTPADARSERG
;
A
#
# COMPACT_ATOMS: atom_id res chain seq x y z
N MET A 1 -173.21 -21.06 131.02
CA MET A 1 -172.48 -19.98 130.32
C MET A 1 -171.71 -20.43 129.08
N VAL A 2 -171.18 -21.65 128.98
CA VAL A 2 -170.35 -22.10 127.84
C VAL A 2 -171.12 -22.28 126.51
N ILE A 3 -172.42 -22.63 126.58
CA ILE A 3 -173.26 -22.90 125.39
C ILE A 3 -173.62 -21.61 124.63
N GLU A 4 -173.80 -20.50 125.34
CA GLU A 4 -174.14 -19.20 124.74
C GLU A 4 -172.99 -18.62 123.91
N TRP A 5 -171.75 -18.67 124.44
CA TRP A 5 -170.54 -18.29 123.70
C TRP A 5 -170.30 -19.20 122.49
N ALA A 6 -170.60 -20.50 122.60
CA ALA A 6 -170.51 -21.44 121.47
C ALA A 6 -171.52 -21.13 120.36
N MET A 7 -172.74 -20.68 120.70
CA MET A 7 -173.76 -20.26 119.71
C MET A 7 -173.37 -18.97 118.98
N TYR A 8 -172.88 -17.95 119.67
CA TYR A 8 -172.39 -16.73 119.01
C TYR A 8 -171.15 -17.00 118.15
N PHE A 9 -170.26 -17.91 118.58
CA PHE A 9 -169.12 -18.34 117.78
C PHE A 9 -169.55 -19.11 116.51
N ALA A 10 -170.51 -20.03 116.64
CA ALA A 10 -171.05 -20.78 115.51
C ALA A 10 -171.78 -19.84 114.52
N LEU A 11 -172.58 -18.89 115.01
CA LEU A 11 -173.27 -17.90 114.18
C LEU A 11 -172.27 -16.93 113.52
N GLY A 12 -171.25 -16.49 114.24
CA GLY A 12 -170.15 -15.68 113.71
C GLY A 12 -169.35 -16.42 112.64
N PHE A 13 -169.08 -17.71 112.84
CA PHE A 13 -168.39 -18.56 111.86
C PHE A 13 -169.26 -18.79 110.61
N LEU A 14 -170.56 -19.04 110.79
CA LEU A 14 -171.49 -19.23 109.68
C LEU A 14 -171.63 -17.95 108.84
N THR A 15 -171.74 -16.80 109.50
CA THR A 15 -171.83 -15.49 108.83
C THR A 15 -170.51 -15.11 108.15
N ALA A 16 -169.36 -15.31 108.79
CA ALA A 16 -168.05 -15.11 108.17
C ALA A 16 -167.82 -16.05 106.99
N GLY A 17 -168.23 -17.32 107.09
CA GLY A 17 -168.17 -18.29 106.00
C GLY A 17 -169.03 -17.89 104.81
N LEU A 18 -170.24 -17.38 105.07
CA LEU A 18 -171.13 -16.84 104.02
C LEU A 18 -170.51 -15.64 103.31
N VAL A 19 -169.95 -14.69 104.07
CA VAL A 19 -169.25 -13.52 103.52
C VAL A 19 -168.02 -13.94 102.72
N ALA A 20 -167.23 -14.90 103.20
CA ALA A 20 -166.05 -15.40 102.50
C ALA A 20 -166.41 -16.07 101.17
N LEU A 21 -167.50 -16.83 101.10
CA LEU A 21 -168.00 -17.44 99.85
C LEU A 21 -168.42 -16.36 98.83
N VAL A 22 -169.12 -15.32 99.27
CA VAL A 22 -169.51 -14.19 98.41
C VAL A 22 -168.28 -13.47 97.87
N VAL A 23 -167.32 -13.13 98.74
CA VAL A 23 -166.09 -12.43 98.36
C VAL A 23 -165.21 -13.29 97.44
N MET A 24 -165.04 -14.58 97.74
CA MET A 24 -164.25 -15.51 96.91
C MET A 24 -164.84 -15.63 95.50
N SER A 25 -166.18 -15.74 95.40
CA SER A 25 -166.86 -15.78 94.10
C SER A 25 -166.66 -14.49 93.29
N ALA A 26 -166.57 -13.33 93.96
CA ALA A 26 -166.32 -12.05 93.31
C ALA A 26 -164.85 -11.87 92.88
N LEU A 27 -163.89 -12.30 93.72
CA LEU A 27 -162.46 -12.24 93.42
C LEU A 27 -162.10 -13.17 92.25
N TRP A 28 -162.65 -14.40 92.21
CA TRP A 28 -162.45 -15.33 91.10
C TRP A 28 -162.96 -14.77 89.78
N ARG A 29 -164.19 -14.22 89.77
CA ARG A 29 -164.77 -13.55 88.59
C ARG A 29 -163.91 -12.38 88.10
N ARG A 30 -163.28 -11.63 89.02
CA ARG A 30 -162.39 -10.50 88.67
C ARG A 30 -161.02 -10.98 88.14
N ALA A 31 -160.44 -12.01 88.72
CA ALA A 31 -159.17 -12.59 88.28
C ALA A 31 -159.29 -13.17 86.86
N VAL A 32 -160.32 -13.98 86.60
CA VAL A 32 -160.60 -14.55 85.27
C VAL A 32 -160.82 -13.43 84.24
N ARG A 33 -161.60 -12.40 84.57
CA ARG A 33 -161.82 -11.28 83.64
C ARG A 33 -160.51 -10.57 83.26
N LEU A 34 -159.58 -10.40 84.19
CA LEU A 34 -158.30 -9.71 83.93
C LEU A 34 -157.34 -10.58 83.10
N THR A 35 -157.23 -11.88 83.40
CA THR A 35 -156.37 -12.79 82.61
C THR A 35 -156.94 -13.04 81.22
N THR A 36 -158.26 -13.25 81.10
CA THR A 36 -158.94 -13.35 79.80
C THR A 36 -158.76 -12.08 78.98
N ARG A 37 -158.87 -10.88 79.59
CA ARG A 37 -158.65 -9.61 78.87
C ARG A 37 -157.20 -9.43 78.42
N ARG A 38 -156.21 -9.87 79.19
CA ARG A 38 -154.79 -9.81 78.78
C ARG A 38 -154.46 -10.79 77.65
N VAL A 39 -154.94 -12.03 77.75
CA VAL A 39 -154.72 -13.05 76.70
C VAL A 39 -155.46 -12.67 75.41
N ALA A 40 -156.68 -12.15 75.50
CA ALA A 40 -157.44 -11.67 74.35
C ALA A 40 -156.84 -10.43 73.66
N THR A 41 -155.92 -9.72 74.31
CA THR A 41 -155.19 -8.59 73.69
C THR A 41 -153.89 -9.05 73.03
N ALA A 42 -153.31 -10.17 73.48
CA ALA A 42 -152.06 -10.72 72.94
C ALA A 42 -152.30 -11.69 71.76
N ILE A 43 -153.50 -12.25 71.64
CA ILE A 43 -153.91 -13.13 70.55
C ILE A 43 -154.76 -12.30 69.58
N PRO A 44 -154.43 -12.27 68.27
CA PRO A 44 -155.24 -11.57 67.28
C PRO A 44 -156.69 -12.06 67.35
N PRO A 45 -157.68 -11.17 67.53
CA PRO A 45 -159.07 -11.56 67.71
C PRO A 45 -159.74 -12.05 66.40
N ASP A 46 -159.05 -11.92 65.25
CA ASP A 46 -159.59 -12.29 63.93
C ASP A 46 -158.56 -12.96 63.00
N VAL A 47 -159.01 -13.99 62.27
CA VAL A 47 -158.21 -14.81 61.35
C VAL A 47 -157.69 -13.99 60.17
N THR A 48 -158.39 -12.91 59.79
CA THR A 48 -157.95 -12.01 58.70
C THR A 48 -156.74 -11.16 59.12
N THR A 49 -156.72 -10.66 60.35
CA THR A 49 -155.59 -9.89 60.89
C THR A 49 -154.32 -10.72 61.06
N ALA A 50 -154.46 -11.98 61.52
CA ALA A 50 -153.33 -12.91 61.61
C ALA A 50 -152.74 -13.27 60.23
N ARG A 51 -153.60 -13.37 59.19
CA ARG A 51 -153.15 -13.57 57.80
C ARG A 51 -152.41 -12.33 57.27
N ALA A 52 -152.92 -11.13 57.55
CA ALA A 52 -152.28 -9.88 57.14
C ALA A 52 -150.90 -9.68 57.82
N GLU A 53 -150.76 -10.01 59.10
CA GLU A 53 -149.45 -9.97 59.79
C GLU A 53 -148.46 -10.99 59.23
N ARG A 54 -148.93 -12.21 58.93
CA ARG A 54 -148.12 -13.23 58.25
C ARG A 54 -147.68 -12.75 56.87
N ASP A 55 -148.58 -12.17 56.08
CA ASP A 55 -148.28 -11.68 54.74
C ASP A 55 -147.35 -10.45 54.79
N LEU A 56 -147.48 -9.58 55.80
CA LEU A 56 -146.54 -8.47 56.07
C LEU A 56 -145.15 -8.99 56.48
N GLN A 57 -145.08 -10.01 57.34
CA GLN A 57 -143.82 -10.66 57.69
C GLN A 57 -143.19 -11.30 56.45
N ALA A 58 -143.97 -12.03 55.64
CA ALA A 58 -143.50 -12.61 54.39
C ALA A 58 -142.98 -11.53 53.42
N ALA A 59 -143.67 -10.39 53.30
CA ALA A 59 -143.23 -9.27 52.48
C ALA A 59 -141.94 -8.62 53.02
N ARG A 60 -141.78 -8.47 54.34
CA ARG A 60 -140.56 -7.97 54.98
C ARG A 60 -139.39 -8.92 54.75
N PHE A 61 -139.58 -10.21 54.99
CA PHE A 61 -138.57 -11.23 54.70
C PHE A 61 -138.20 -11.23 53.21
N ALA A 62 -139.18 -11.16 52.30
CA ALA A 62 -138.92 -11.08 50.86
C ALA A 62 -138.11 -9.82 50.49
N ARG A 63 -138.42 -8.66 51.10
CA ARG A 63 -137.67 -7.42 50.91
C ARG A 63 -136.23 -7.54 51.42
N ASP A 64 -136.05 -8.10 52.61
CA ASP A 64 -134.73 -8.23 53.23
C ASP A 64 -133.87 -9.25 52.48
N VAL A 65 -134.45 -10.38 52.05
CA VAL A 65 -133.80 -11.35 51.15
C VAL A 65 -133.40 -10.65 49.85
N ARG A 66 -134.31 -9.91 49.20
CA ARG A 66 -133.98 -9.20 47.96
C ARG A 66 -132.88 -8.15 48.16
N ARG A 67 -132.89 -7.44 49.28
CA ARG A 67 -131.84 -6.47 49.62
C ARG A 67 -130.48 -7.14 49.79
N VAL A 68 -130.43 -8.29 50.47
CA VAL A 68 -129.20 -9.07 50.64
C VAL A 68 -128.74 -9.66 49.33
N GLU A 69 -129.64 -10.18 48.49
CA GLU A 69 -129.32 -10.68 47.15
C GLU A 69 -128.70 -9.58 46.27
N LEU A 70 -129.29 -8.37 46.27
CA LEU A 70 -128.76 -7.23 45.54
C LEU A 70 -127.39 -6.82 46.06
N ALA A 71 -127.22 -6.70 47.38
CA ALA A 71 -125.93 -6.37 47.99
C ALA A 71 -124.87 -7.44 47.68
N LEU A 72 -125.24 -8.73 47.72
CA LEU A 72 -124.37 -9.84 47.34
C LEU A 72 -123.99 -9.79 45.86
N SER A 73 -124.95 -9.49 44.98
CA SER A 73 -124.70 -9.36 43.55
C SER A 73 -123.74 -8.19 43.24
N GLU A 74 -123.90 -7.07 43.94
CA GLU A 74 -123.03 -5.90 43.78
C GLU A 74 -121.64 -6.16 44.35
N ALA A 75 -121.53 -6.79 45.52
CA ALA A 75 -120.26 -7.20 46.09
C ALA A 75 -119.52 -8.19 45.19
N ARG A 76 -120.24 -9.16 44.59
CA ARG A 76 -119.68 -10.09 43.60
C ARG A 76 -119.21 -9.37 42.34
N ARG A 77 -119.96 -8.38 41.84
CA ARG A 77 -119.56 -7.55 40.70
C ARG A 77 -118.27 -6.78 41.01
N ARG A 78 -118.21 -6.07 42.13
CA ARG A 78 -117.00 -5.32 42.55
C ARG A 78 -115.79 -6.23 42.74
N ALA A 79 -115.98 -7.38 43.39
CA ALA A 79 -114.90 -8.36 43.55
C ALA A 79 -114.42 -8.94 42.21
N ALA A 80 -115.30 -9.10 41.23
CA ALA A 80 -114.91 -9.51 39.87
C ALA A 80 -114.13 -8.40 39.16
N GLU A 81 -114.58 -7.14 39.24
CA GLU A 81 -113.89 -5.97 38.68
C GLU A 81 -112.48 -5.79 39.28
N GLU A 82 -112.35 -5.87 40.60
CA GLU A 82 -111.06 -5.81 41.31
C GLU A 82 -110.14 -6.95 40.92
N ARG A 83 -110.65 -8.18 40.78
CA ARG A 83 -109.84 -9.33 40.33
C ARG A 83 -109.32 -9.13 38.90
N ILE A 84 -110.13 -8.58 38.01
CA ILE A 84 -109.70 -8.26 36.65
C ILE A 84 -108.61 -7.18 36.70
N GLU A 85 -108.79 -6.14 37.51
CA GLU A 85 -107.81 -5.06 37.64
C GLU A 85 -106.47 -5.55 38.22
N VAL A 86 -106.51 -6.35 39.29
CA VAL A 86 -105.32 -7.03 39.83
C VAL A 86 -104.67 -7.92 38.77
N GLY A 87 -105.47 -8.61 37.95
CA GLY A 87 -104.98 -9.40 36.81
C GLY A 87 -104.25 -8.55 35.77
N ARG A 88 -104.79 -7.38 35.42
CA ARG A 88 -104.14 -6.43 34.49
C ARG A 88 -102.85 -5.87 35.08
N GLN A 89 -102.86 -5.49 36.36
CA GLN A 89 -101.69 -4.97 37.05
C GLN A 89 -100.59 -6.02 37.16
N ARG A 90 -100.92 -7.28 37.47
CA ARG A 90 -99.96 -8.39 37.44
C ARG A 90 -99.37 -8.59 36.06
N ALA A 91 -100.19 -8.63 35.02
CA ALA A 91 -99.70 -8.75 33.65
C ALA A 91 -98.82 -7.56 33.20
N ALA A 92 -99.08 -6.35 33.71
CA ALA A 92 -98.23 -5.18 33.47
C ALA A 92 -96.89 -5.30 34.23
N LEU A 93 -96.93 -5.73 35.49
CA LEU A 93 -95.72 -6.00 36.28
C LEU A 93 -94.85 -7.08 35.63
N ASP A 94 -95.44 -8.17 35.16
CA ASP A 94 -94.73 -9.26 34.48
C ASP A 94 -94.06 -8.78 33.17
N ARG A 95 -94.73 -7.89 32.42
CA ARG A 95 -94.10 -7.27 31.24
C ARG A 95 -92.94 -6.36 31.63
N MET A 96 -93.08 -5.59 32.71
CA MET A 96 -92.02 -4.72 33.19
C MET A 96 -90.83 -5.50 33.76
N THR A 97 -91.05 -6.62 34.44
CA THR A 97 -89.96 -7.48 34.94
C THR A 97 -89.21 -8.11 33.77
N VAL A 98 -89.90 -8.68 32.79
CA VAL A 98 -89.26 -9.25 31.59
C VAL A 98 -88.46 -8.19 30.82
N ALA A 99 -89.01 -6.98 30.65
CA ALA A 99 -88.30 -5.89 29.99
C ALA A 99 -87.05 -5.45 30.78
N ARG A 100 -87.17 -5.35 32.11
CA ARG A 100 -86.05 -5.01 32.99
C ARG A 100 -84.96 -6.09 32.96
N ASP A 101 -85.33 -7.36 33.02
CA ASP A 101 -84.38 -8.48 33.01
C ASP A 101 -83.66 -8.55 31.66
N ALA A 102 -84.36 -8.30 30.55
CA ALA A 102 -83.75 -8.17 29.22
C ALA A 102 -82.77 -6.99 29.15
N GLU A 103 -83.09 -5.85 29.76
CA GLU A 103 -82.18 -4.70 29.79
C GLU A 103 -80.96 -4.95 30.68
N ILE A 104 -81.13 -5.59 31.83
CA ILE A 104 -80.02 -6.02 32.70
C ILE A 104 -79.09 -6.97 31.94
N ALA A 105 -79.64 -7.91 31.17
CA ALA A 105 -78.84 -8.81 30.33
C ALA A 105 -78.04 -8.04 29.27
N ARG A 106 -78.67 -7.10 28.55
CA ARG A 106 -77.98 -6.25 27.55
C ARG A 106 -76.87 -5.41 28.16
N VAL A 107 -77.12 -4.80 29.33
CA VAL A 107 -76.09 -4.03 30.05
C VAL A 107 -74.95 -4.95 30.49
N GLY A 108 -75.26 -6.15 30.99
CA GLY A 108 -74.26 -7.16 31.34
C GLY A 108 -73.37 -7.56 30.15
N GLU A 109 -73.97 -7.82 28.99
CA GLU A 109 -73.23 -8.10 27.74
C GLU A 109 -72.40 -6.88 27.28
N GLY A 110 -72.92 -5.66 27.45
CA GLY A 110 -72.21 -4.42 27.21
C GLY A 110 -70.94 -4.30 28.06
N LEU A 111 -71.08 -4.45 29.38
CA LEU A 111 -69.97 -4.37 30.33
C LEU A 111 -68.93 -5.49 30.09
N ALA A 112 -69.37 -6.70 29.75
CA ALA A 112 -68.46 -7.79 29.41
C ALA A 112 -67.65 -7.49 28.14
N ARG A 113 -68.28 -6.90 27.11
CA ARG A 113 -67.58 -6.45 25.90
C ARG A 113 -66.60 -5.32 26.19
N GLU A 114 -66.98 -4.34 27.00
CA GLU A 114 -66.12 -3.22 27.39
C GLU A 114 -64.90 -3.70 28.18
N ALA A 115 -65.09 -4.64 29.12
CA ALA A 115 -63.99 -5.26 29.85
C ALA A 115 -63.05 -6.04 28.91
N GLY A 116 -63.61 -6.78 27.94
CA GLY A 116 -62.83 -7.49 26.92
C GLY A 116 -61.99 -6.55 26.05
N LEU A 117 -62.59 -5.47 25.55
CA LEU A 117 -61.89 -4.45 24.76
C LEU A 117 -60.81 -3.73 25.58
N SER A 118 -61.10 -3.41 26.84
CA SER A 118 -60.13 -2.77 27.75
C SER A 118 -58.92 -3.67 28.00
N ALA A 119 -59.14 -4.99 28.17
CA ALA A 119 -58.06 -5.96 28.31
C ALA A 119 -57.23 -6.09 27.03
N GLU A 120 -57.87 -6.05 25.86
CA GLU A 120 -57.19 -6.09 24.57
C GLU A 120 -56.35 -4.82 24.31
N ILE A 121 -56.87 -3.65 24.66
CA ILE A 121 -56.13 -2.38 24.61
C ILE A 121 -54.92 -2.45 25.54
N ALA A 122 -55.10 -2.87 26.79
CA ALA A 122 -54.00 -3.00 27.74
C ALA A 122 -52.91 -3.97 27.25
N GLU A 123 -53.29 -5.06 26.59
CA GLU A 123 -52.34 -5.99 25.98
C GLU A 123 -51.61 -5.37 24.78
N ARG A 124 -52.32 -4.62 23.93
CA ARG A 124 -51.70 -3.88 22.82
C ARG A 124 -50.73 -2.82 23.33
N ASP A 125 -51.08 -2.09 24.37
CA ASP A 125 -50.21 -1.08 24.98
C ASP A 125 -48.94 -1.70 25.56
N ARG A 126 -49.05 -2.86 26.24
CA ARG A 126 -47.87 -3.62 26.68
C ARG A 126 -46.97 -4.03 25.51
N ARG A 127 -47.55 -4.52 24.42
CA ARG A 127 -46.79 -4.91 23.22
C ARG A 127 -46.12 -3.70 22.57
N LEU A 128 -46.82 -2.57 22.47
CA LEU A 128 -46.26 -1.33 21.94
C LEU A 128 -45.12 -0.82 22.81
N ALA A 129 -45.27 -0.84 24.13
CA ALA A 129 -44.20 -0.47 25.06
C ALA A 129 -42.97 -1.39 24.94
N ALA A 130 -43.19 -2.71 24.83
CA ALA A 130 -42.11 -3.66 24.62
C ALA A 130 -41.37 -3.42 23.28
N ARG A 131 -42.11 -3.20 22.19
CA ARG A 131 -41.52 -2.87 20.88
C ARG A 131 -40.79 -1.53 20.88
N ALA A 132 -41.30 -0.53 21.57
CA ALA A 132 -40.62 0.76 21.73
C ALA A 132 -39.28 0.57 22.45
N ALA A 133 -39.25 -0.20 23.55
CA ALA A 133 -38.01 -0.50 24.25
C ALA A 133 -37.00 -1.31 23.39
N GLU A 134 -37.48 -2.23 22.56
CA GLU A 134 -36.63 -2.94 21.59
C GLU A 134 -36.03 -1.99 20.53
N ILE A 135 -36.82 -1.04 20.04
CA ILE A 135 -36.36 -0.03 19.08
C ILE A 135 -35.31 0.88 19.72
N ASP A 136 -35.54 1.34 20.95
CA ASP A 136 -34.59 2.20 21.68
C ASP A 136 -33.27 1.45 21.94
N ALA A 137 -33.34 0.16 22.31
CA ALA A 137 -32.15 -0.68 22.49
C ALA A 137 -31.39 -0.89 21.17
N ALA A 138 -32.11 -1.13 20.06
CA ALA A 138 -31.50 -1.26 18.74
C ALA A 138 -30.85 0.06 18.28
N ALA A 139 -31.49 1.20 18.51
CA ALA A 139 -30.94 2.52 18.20
C ALA A 139 -29.66 2.80 19.00
N ALA A 140 -29.63 2.44 20.28
CA ALA A 140 -28.42 2.56 21.11
C ALA A 140 -27.28 1.65 20.60
N GLN A 141 -27.59 0.43 20.14
CA GLN A 141 -26.60 -0.46 19.53
C GLN A 141 -26.07 0.09 18.20
N ILE A 142 -26.92 0.68 17.36
CA ILE A 142 -26.51 1.31 16.12
C ILE A 142 -25.55 2.47 16.41
N ALA A 143 -25.87 3.35 17.36
CA ALA A 143 -24.99 4.46 17.73
C ALA A 143 -23.60 3.98 18.19
N LEU A 144 -23.54 2.91 18.99
CA LEU A 144 -22.27 2.29 19.40
C LEU A 144 -21.48 1.73 18.21
N LEU A 145 -22.15 1.10 17.25
CA LEU A 145 -21.51 0.56 16.05
C LEU A 145 -21.00 1.69 15.15
N GLU A 146 -21.75 2.79 15.03
CA GLU A 146 -21.31 3.98 14.27
C GLU A 146 -20.06 4.62 14.89
N GLU A 147 -19.99 4.74 16.21
CA GLU A 147 -18.79 5.21 16.92
C GLU A 147 -17.59 4.30 16.64
N ARG A 148 -17.77 2.98 16.76
CA ARG A 148 -16.70 2.01 16.44
C ARG A 148 -16.24 2.08 14.99
N ILE A 149 -17.16 2.26 14.05
CA ILE A 149 -16.82 2.41 12.63
C ILE A 149 -16.00 3.69 12.41
N ALA A 150 -16.33 4.78 13.11
CA ALA A 150 -15.56 6.02 13.04
C ALA A 150 -14.13 5.84 13.59
N ASP A 151 -13.98 5.18 14.74
CA ASP A 151 -12.67 4.87 15.34
C ASP A 151 -11.83 3.95 14.44
N ASP A 152 -12.46 2.92 13.86
CA ASP A 152 -11.80 1.99 12.94
C ASP A 152 -11.38 2.73 11.66
N ALA A 153 -12.21 3.63 11.13
CA ALA A 153 -11.87 4.46 9.97
C ALA A 153 -10.68 5.39 10.25
N GLU A 154 -10.62 6.03 11.43
CA GLU A 154 -9.47 6.83 11.83
C GLU A 154 -8.20 5.96 11.95
N THR A 155 -8.32 4.77 12.51
CA THR A 155 -7.22 3.81 12.64
C THR A 155 -6.71 3.38 11.27
N ILE A 156 -7.59 3.11 10.31
CA ILE A 156 -7.22 2.77 8.93
C ILE A 156 -6.44 3.92 8.30
N VAL A 157 -6.92 5.16 8.39
CA VAL A 157 -6.20 6.33 7.85
C VAL A 157 -4.81 6.47 8.47
N ARG A 158 -4.69 6.30 9.80
CA ARG A 158 -3.38 6.32 10.47
C ARG A 158 -2.45 5.21 9.95
N LEU A 159 -2.97 3.99 9.78
CA LEU A 159 -2.18 2.88 9.25
C LEU A 159 -1.77 3.08 7.80
N GLU A 160 -2.63 3.65 6.96
CA GLU A 160 -2.32 4.01 5.57
C GLU A 160 -1.19 5.05 5.52
N THR A 161 -1.28 6.12 6.31
CA THR A 161 -0.20 7.12 6.36
C THR A 161 1.13 6.53 6.83
N ALA A 162 1.11 5.66 7.84
CA ALA A 162 2.31 4.97 8.31
C ALA A 162 2.88 4.01 7.25
N LEU A 163 2.02 3.36 6.46
CA LEU A 163 2.44 2.49 5.36
C LEU A 163 3.11 3.32 4.24
N ASP A 164 2.53 4.45 3.87
CA ASP A 164 3.10 5.36 2.88
C ASP A 164 4.46 5.91 3.32
N GLU A 165 4.59 6.32 4.59
CA GLU A 165 5.88 6.74 5.17
C GLU A 165 6.93 5.63 5.08
N ARG A 166 6.55 4.38 5.39
CA ARG A 166 7.46 3.24 5.27
C ARG A 166 7.80 2.90 3.83
N ALA A 167 6.87 3.06 2.90
CA ALA A 167 7.13 2.87 1.47
C ALA A 167 8.16 3.88 0.95
N VAL A 168 8.07 5.15 1.38
CA VAL A 168 9.08 6.19 1.09
C VAL A 168 10.43 5.83 1.71
N GLU A 169 10.46 5.37 2.96
CA GLU A 169 11.71 4.94 3.61
C GLU A 169 12.37 3.77 2.87
N VAL A 170 11.59 2.76 2.47
CA VAL A 170 12.10 1.62 1.69
C VAL A 170 12.65 2.08 0.34
N ALA A 171 11.96 2.98 -0.36
CA ALA A 171 12.45 3.54 -1.62
C ALA A 171 13.77 4.33 -1.42
N ALA A 172 13.87 5.13 -0.36
CA ALA A 172 15.09 5.87 -0.03
C ALA A 172 16.26 4.94 0.33
N ARG A 173 16.02 3.87 1.09
CA ARG A 173 17.06 2.86 1.34
C ARG A 173 17.45 2.11 0.08
N GLY A 174 16.50 1.88 -0.84
CA GLY A 174 16.76 1.29 -2.15
C GLY A 174 17.75 2.13 -2.97
N THR A 175 17.54 3.45 -3.04
CA THR A 175 18.46 4.36 -3.76
C THR A 175 19.82 4.47 -3.07
N GLU A 176 19.88 4.42 -1.73
CA GLU A 176 21.14 4.37 -0.99
C GLU A 176 21.94 3.10 -1.29
N ILE A 177 21.28 1.93 -1.30
CA ILE A 177 21.89 0.65 -1.66
C ILE A 177 22.43 0.70 -3.10
N GLU A 178 21.69 1.27 -4.03
CA GLU A 178 22.12 1.40 -5.43
C GLU A 178 23.33 2.33 -5.56
N ALA A 179 23.33 3.47 -4.86
CA ALA A 179 24.46 4.39 -4.82
C ALA A 179 25.73 3.75 -4.21
N LEU A 180 25.57 3.02 -3.11
CA LEU A 180 26.66 2.25 -2.50
C LEU A 180 27.18 1.16 -3.44
N SER A 181 26.30 0.48 -4.17
CA SER A 181 26.69 -0.54 -5.16
C SER A 181 27.54 0.06 -6.28
N VAL A 182 27.12 1.18 -6.86
CA VAL A 182 27.91 1.93 -7.87
C VAL A 182 29.26 2.37 -7.29
N ARG A 183 29.30 2.79 -6.02
CA ARG A 183 30.56 3.17 -5.36
C ARG A 183 31.49 1.97 -5.19
N ILE A 184 30.97 0.81 -4.80
CA ILE A 184 31.74 -0.44 -4.70
C ILE A 184 32.30 -0.82 -6.06
N GLU A 185 31.48 -0.82 -7.11
CA GLU A 185 31.92 -1.12 -8.49
C GLU A 185 33.03 -0.16 -8.96
N GLY A 186 32.88 1.14 -8.64
CA GLY A 186 33.90 2.14 -8.92
C GLY A 186 35.21 1.87 -8.18
N LEU A 187 35.15 1.54 -6.88
CA LEU A 187 36.33 1.17 -6.08
C LEU A 187 36.98 -0.13 -6.57
N GLU A 188 36.20 -1.12 -6.98
CA GLU A 188 36.72 -2.34 -7.59
C GLU A 188 37.44 -2.05 -8.91
N SER A 189 36.88 -1.18 -9.76
CA SER A 189 37.52 -0.74 -11.00
C SER A 189 38.83 0.01 -10.74
N GLU A 190 38.84 0.93 -9.76
CA GLU A 190 40.06 1.60 -9.33
C GLU A 190 41.11 0.60 -8.81
N LEU A 191 40.69 -0.39 -8.02
CA LEU A 191 41.58 -1.42 -7.50
C LEU A 191 42.17 -2.28 -8.62
N ARG A 192 41.35 -2.70 -9.59
CA ARG A 192 41.82 -3.41 -10.81
C ARG A 192 42.82 -2.55 -11.59
N GLY A 193 42.49 -1.28 -11.84
CA GLY A 193 43.40 -0.37 -12.54
C GLY A 193 44.70 -0.08 -11.79
N ARG A 194 44.68 -0.08 -10.45
CA ARG A 194 45.91 -0.01 -9.63
C ARG A 194 46.71 -1.30 -9.68
N ALA A 195 46.07 -2.46 -9.66
CA ALA A 195 46.74 -3.75 -9.83
C ALA A 195 47.43 -3.84 -11.20
N ASP A 196 46.74 -3.49 -12.29
CA ASP A 196 47.32 -3.47 -13.64
C ASP A 196 48.51 -2.51 -13.74
N ARG A 197 48.46 -1.35 -13.05
CA ARG A 197 49.60 -0.42 -12.97
C ARG A 197 50.77 -1.01 -12.21
N ILE A 198 50.52 -1.69 -11.09
CA ILE A 198 51.57 -2.37 -10.33
C ILE A 198 52.23 -3.43 -11.21
N ASP A 199 51.45 -4.26 -11.90
CA ASP A 199 51.97 -5.29 -12.81
C ASP A 199 52.81 -4.67 -13.95
N ALA A 200 52.35 -3.56 -14.53
CA ALA A 200 53.11 -2.82 -15.54
C ALA A 200 54.42 -2.23 -15.00
N LEU A 201 54.42 -1.71 -13.77
CA LEU A 201 55.61 -1.20 -13.09
C LEU A 201 56.60 -2.33 -12.78
N VAL A 202 56.11 -3.47 -12.26
CA VAL A 202 56.93 -4.67 -12.00
C VAL A 202 57.55 -5.18 -13.31
N ALA A 203 56.79 -5.23 -14.41
CA ALA A 203 57.30 -5.61 -15.72
C ALA A 203 58.31 -4.60 -16.29
N ALA A 204 58.12 -3.30 -16.02
CA ALA A 204 59.07 -2.26 -16.41
C ALA A 204 60.37 -2.33 -15.59
N GLU A 205 60.27 -2.54 -14.27
CA GLU A 205 61.41 -2.74 -13.37
C GLU A 205 62.19 -3.99 -13.77
N GLY A 206 61.52 -5.12 -14.06
CA GLY A 206 62.16 -6.32 -14.57
C GLY A 206 62.94 -6.09 -15.89
N ARG A 207 62.38 -5.28 -16.80
CA ARG A 207 63.10 -4.84 -18.02
C ARG A 207 64.28 -3.93 -17.70
N ALA A 208 64.14 -3.01 -16.76
CA ALA A 208 65.24 -2.13 -16.34
C ALA A 208 66.39 -2.92 -15.69
N ILE A 209 66.07 -3.91 -14.85
CA ILE A 209 67.05 -4.81 -14.22
C ILE A 209 67.80 -5.61 -15.29
N THR A 210 67.09 -6.19 -16.27
CA THR A 210 67.75 -6.97 -17.34
C THR A 210 68.62 -6.09 -18.23
N LEU A 211 68.19 -4.87 -18.58
CA LEU A 211 69.02 -3.89 -19.28
C LEU A 211 70.24 -3.47 -18.45
N ALA A 212 70.07 -3.21 -17.16
CA ALA A 212 71.17 -2.87 -16.27
C ALA A 212 72.18 -4.03 -16.14
N GLN A 213 71.71 -5.28 -16.11
CA GLN A 213 72.58 -6.46 -16.17
C GLN A 213 73.33 -6.55 -17.50
N GLN A 214 72.66 -6.30 -18.64
CA GLN A 214 73.32 -6.29 -19.95
C GLN A 214 74.39 -5.20 -20.07
N GLU A 215 74.12 -4.00 -19.57
CA GLU A 215 75.08 -2.90 -19.53
C GLU A 215 76.22 -3.20 -18.56
N LYS A 216 75.96 -3.81 -17.40
CA LYS A 216 77.00 -4.30 -16.49
C LYS A 216 77.87 -5.37 -17.15
N ASP A 217 77.27 -6.39 -17.77
CA ASP A 217 78.02 -7.43 -18.49
C ASP A 217 78.85 -6.83 -19.63
N ARG A 218 78.34 -5.77 -20.28
CA ARG A 218 79.06 -5.03 -21.31
C ARG A 218 80.21 -4.24 -20.71
N ALA A 219 80.02 -3.57 -19.58
CA ALA A 219 81.08 -2.90 -18.82
C ALA A 219 82.15 -3.91 -18.40
N ASP A 220 81.78 -5.04 -17.81
CA ASP A 220 82.71 -6.11 -17.41
C ASP A 220 83.48 -6.70 -18.60
N ARG A 221 82.87 -6.76 -19.80
CA ARG A 221 83.56 -7.16 -21.05
C ARG A 221 84.54 -6.09 -21.53
N LEU A 222 84.17 -4.82 -21.41
CA LEU A 222 85.04 -3.69 -21.75
C LEU A 222 86.20 -3.57 -20.77
N ASP A 223 85.97 -3.72 -19.46
CA ASP A 223 86.99 -3.74 -18.43
C ASP A 223 88.00 -4.86 -18.67
N ARG A 224 87.54 -6.10 -18.92
CA ARG A 224 88.43 -7.21 -19.33
C ARG A 224 89.18 -6.96 -20.65
N ARG A 225 88.67 -6.09 -21.52
CA ARG A 225 89.38 -5.69 -22.76
C ARG A 225 90.40 -4.60 -22.47
N ILE A 226 90.07 -3.64 -21.60
CA ILE A 226 90.99 -2.62 -21.11
C ILE A 226 92.14 -3.30 -20.37
N GLU A 227 91.87 -4.22 -19.42
CA GLU A 227 92.91 -5.00 -18.73
C GLU A 227 93.82 -5.73 -19.71
N ARG A 228 93.25 -6.39 -20.73
CA ARG A 228 94.05 -7.03 -21.78
C ARG A 228 94.87 -6.02 -22.57
N LEU A 229 94.31 -4.88 -22.95
CA LEU A 229 95.04 -3.83 -23.69
C LEU A 229 96.12 -3.19 -22.82
N VAL A 230 95.88 -3.02 -21.52
CA VAL A 230 96.87 -2.54 -20.55
C VAL A 230 97.99 -3.56 -20.40
N ALA A 231 97.68 -4.85 -20.31
CA ALA A 231 98.69 -5.92 -20.32
C ALA A 231 99.48 -5.94 -21.65
N ASP A 232 98.81 -5.82 -22.80
CA ASP A 232 99.44 -5.78 -24.12
C ASP A 232 100.34 -4.54 -24.28
N VAL A 233 99.92 -3.39 -23.72
CA VAL A 233 100.75 -2.17 -23.65
C VAL A 233 101.92 -2.37 -22.69
N ALA A 234 101.71 -2.97 -21.51
CA ALA A 234 102.79 -3.27 -20.56
C ALA A 234 103.81 -4.25 -21.17
N ASP A 235 103.37 -5.27 -21.90
CA ASP A 235 104.25 -6.19 -22.62
C ASP A 235 105.02 -5.46 -23.73
N ARG A 236 104.37 -4.54 -24.46
CA ARG A 236 105.04 -3.70 -25.47
C ARG A 236 106.01 -2.71 -24.85
N GLU A 237 105.67 -2.13 -23.70
CA GLU A 237 106.55 -1.27 -22.91
C GLU A 237 107.73 -2.08 -22.40
N GLU A 238 107.54 -3.30 -21.90
CA GLU A 238 108.65 -4.21 -21.55
C GLU A 238 109.53 -4.54 -22.75
N VAL A 239 108.95 -4.82 -23.92
CA VAL A 239 109.71 -5.07 -25.15
C VAL A 239 110.45 -3.81 -25.59
N ALA A 240 109.81 -2.64 -25.50
CA ALA A 240 110.43 -1.35 -25.79
C ALA A 240 111.57 -1.06 -24.81
N ASP A 241 111.39 -1.35 -23.51
CA ASP A 241 112.40 -1.24 -22.46
C ASP A 241 113.57 -2.19 -22.71
N ARG A 242 113.31 -3.44 -23.11
CA ARG A 242 114.37 -4.40 -23.51
C ARG A 242 115.13 -3.87 -24.72
N ARG A 243 114.44 -3.39 -25.76
CA ARG A 243 115.05 -2.75 -26.92
C ARG A 243 115.82 -1.49 -26.56
N GLN A 244 115.35 -0.71 -25.59
CA GLN A 244 116.01 0.49 -25.10
C GLN A 244 117.26 0.16 -24.29
N ARG A 245 117.23 -0.92 -23.49
CA ARG A 245 118.41 -1.48 -22.80
C ARG A 245 119.39 -2.13 -23.78
N GLU A 246 118.94 -2.72 -24.88
CA GLU A 246 119.79 -3.19 -25.98
C GLU A 246 120.42 -2.03 -26.75
N LEU A 247 119.66 -0.96 -27.01
CA LEU A 247 120.16 0.26 -27.61
C LEU A 247 121.17 0.97 -26.71
N ALA A 248 120.93 1.02 -25.39
CA ALA A 248 121.89 1.53 -24.41
C ALA A 248 123.19 0.72 -24.43
N ARG A 249 123.11 -0.61 -24.43
CA ARG A 249 124.28 -1.50 -24.57
C ARG A 249 124.99 -1.32 -25.92
N SER A 250 124.26 -1.10 -27.01
CA SER A 250 124.85 -0.82 -28.33
C SER A 250 125.56 0.54 -28.38
N ARG A 251 125.02 1.56 -27.69
CA ARG A 251 125.66 2.88 -27.54
C ARG A 251 126.92 2.80 -26.67
N GLU A 252 126.90 1.99 -25.63
CA GLU A 252 128.07 1.75 -24.77
C GLU A 252 129.16 0.95 -25.51
N ALA A 253 128.79 -0.02 -26.34
CA ALA A 253 129.71 -0.72 -27.25
C ALA A 253 130.31 0.20 -28.33
N LEU A 254 129.53 1.15 -28.85
CA LEU A 254 130.00 2.19 -29.78
C LEU A 254 130.94 3.18 -29.07
N ALA A 255 130.66 3.59 -27.83
CA ALA A 255 131.55 4.43 -27.03
C ALA A 255 132.90 3.72 -26.73
N GLY A 256 132.88 2.41 -26.48
CA GLY A 256 134.08 1.59 -26.33
C GLY A 256 134.92 1.44 -27.61
N ALA A 257 134.28 1.44 -28.79
CA ALA A 257 134.96 1.43 -30.08
C ALA A 257 135.58 2.80 -30.43
N SER A 258 134.90 3.90 -30.11
CA SER A 258 135.42 5.27 -30.28
C SER A 258 136.62 5.58 -29.38
N ALA A 259 136.69 5.01 -28.17
CA ALA A 259 137.83 5.17 -27.26
C ALA A 259 139.12 4.45 -27.74
N ARG A 260 139.00 3.38 -28.55
CA ARG A 260 140.17 2.68 -29.14
C ARG A 260 140.70 3.34 -30.40
N ILE A 261 139.83 4.07 -31.13
CA ILE A 261 140.22 4.85 -32.31
C ILE A 261 140.93 6.16 -31.93
N ALA A 262 140.69 6.70 -30.73
CA ALA A 262 141.37 7.91 -30.23
C ALA A 262 142.83 7.70 -29.74
N ALA A 263 143.29 6.46 -29.54
CA ALA A 263 144.55 6.17 -28.86
C ALA A 263 145.77 5.90 -29.79
N LEU A 264 145.61 5.84 -31.12
CA LEU A 264 146.67 5.36 -32.01
C LEU A 264 147.08 6.29 -33.16
N THR A 265 146.57 7.52 -33.25
CA THR A 265 147.02 8.45 -34.31
C THR A 265 146.93 9.91 -33.88
N GLY A 266 148.10 10.51 -33.57
CA GLY A 266 148.24 11.96 -33.57
C GLY A 266 149.30 12.55 -32.65
N ARG A 267 150.59 12.20 -32.82
CA ARG A 267 151.68 13.11 -32.41
C ARG A 267 152.53 13.51 -33.62
N THR A 268 152.11 14.64 -34.20
CA THR A 268 152.92 15.82 -34.62
C THR A 268 153.96 15.61 -35.73
N VAL A 269 154.15 16.54 -36.65
CA VAL A 269 154.36 17.99 -36.46
C VAL A 269 153.94 18.73 -37.73
N ASP A 270 153.53 19.98 -37.56
CA ASP A 270 153.39 21.03 -38.56
C ASP A 270 154.31 20.90 -39.80
N ASP A 271 153.77 20.99 -41.02
CA ASP A 271 153.63 22.25 -41.77
C ASP A 271 153.12 22.00 -43.20
N ARG A 272 152.05 22.73 -43.60
CA ARG A 272 151.64 23.16 -44.98
C ARG A 272 151.21 22.09 -46.01
N ALA A 273 150.26 22.31 -46.94
CA ALA A 273 149.36 23.42 -47.28
C ALA A 273 148.39 23.01 -48.42
N VAL A 274 147.19 23.63 -48.44
CA VAL A 274 146.31 23.98 -49.58
C VAL A 274 145.51 22.88 -50.31
N ALA A 275 144.17 22.99 -50.24
CA ALA A 275 143.21 23.09 -51.37
C ALA A 275 141.81 22.49 -51.09
N ALA A 276 140.79 23.19 -51.62
CA ALA A 276 139.53 22.68 -52.19
C ALA A 276 138.22 22.88 -51.41
N GLY A 277 137.84 24.14 -51.24
CA GLY A 277 136.45 24.58 -51.16
C GLY A 277 135.82 24.75 -52.56
N ASP A 278 135.58 23.63 -53.26
CA ASP A 278 135.03 23.67 -54.64
C ASP A 278 134.04 22.53 -54.96
N ASN A 279 133.57 21.78 -53.95
CA ASN A 279 132.65 20.65 -54.15
C ASN A 279 131.31 20.74 -53.39
N LEU A 280 131.07 21.83 -52.65
CA LEU A 280 129.78 22.06 -51.97
C LEU A 280 128.79 22.90 -52.80
N ASN A 281 129.27 23.63 -53.82
CA ASN A 281 128.42 24.48 -54.66
C ASN A 281 127.87 23.77 -55.92
N ARG A 282 128.42 22.62 -56.30
CA ARG A 282 127.93 21.81 -57.44
C ARG A 282 126.88 20.76 -57.06
N SER A 283 126.77 20.38 -55.78
CA SER A 283 125.76 19.42 -55.31
C SER A 283 124.41 20.07 -54.98
N VAL A 284 124.39 21.38 -54.73
CA VAL A 284 123.15 22.14 -54.48
C VAL A 284 122.37 22.39 -55.79
N GLU A 285 123.05 22.70 -56.89
CA GLU A 285 122.40 22.85 -58.21
C GLU A 285 121.88 21.51 -58.78
N ALA A 286 122.52 20.39 -58.46
CA ALA A 286 122.07 19.05 -58.86
C ALA A 286 120.77 18.61 -58.14
N LEU A 287 120.57 19.06 -56.90
CA LEU A 287 119.37 18.79 -56.10
C LEU A 287 118.20 19.73 -56.45
N GLU A 288 118.48 20.92 -56.98
CA GLU A 288 117.45 21.83 -57.51
C GLU A 288 116.89 21.37 -58.87
N ALA A 289 117.73 20.73 -59.71
CA ALA A 289 117.29 20.10 -60.95
C ALA A 289 116.39 18.86 -60.72
N GLU A 290 116.67 18.07 -59.68
CA GLU A 290 115.86 16.90 -59.30
C GLU A 290 114.50 17.30 -58.70
N ASN A 291 114.44 18.42 -57.96
CA ASN A 291 113.18 18.98 -57.45
C ASN A 291 112.24 19.48 -58.56
N LEU A 292 112.78 20.01 -59.66
CA LEU A 292 111.99 20.41 -60.82
C LEU A 292 111.43 19.19 -61.58
N GLY A 293 112.21 18.10 -61.64
CA GLY A 293 111.81 16.81 -62.22
C GLY A 293 110.71 16.07 -61.44
N LEU A 294 110.70 16.20 -60.11
CA LEU A 294 109.65 15.63 -59.27
C LEU A 294 108.35 16.47 -59.34
N ARG A 295 108.45 17.79 -59.48
CA ARG A 295 107.27 18.67 -59.66
C ARG A 295 106.59 18.49 -61.01
N THR A 296 107.34 18.22 -62.08
CA THR A 296 106.77 17.89 -63.40
C THR A 296 106.12 16.49 -63.42
N ARG A 297 106.64 15.53 -62.66
CA ARG A 297 105.99 14.20 -62.48
C ARG A 297 104.72 14.26 -61.62
N LEU A 298 104.64 15.17 -60.65
CA LEU A 298 103.42 15.40 -59.87
C LEU A 298 102.33 16.06 -60.72
N ALA A 299 102.68 17.07 -61.53
CA ALA A 299 101.74 17.72 -62.46
C ALA A 299 101.24 16.77 -63.56
N ALA A 300 102.07 15.82 -64.02
CA ALA A 300 101.67 14.79 -64.99
C ALA A 300 100.74 13.72 -64.36
N ALA A 301 100.89 13.42 -63.07
CA ALA A 301 100.02 12.49 -62.35
C ALA A 301 98.67 13.11 -61.95
N GLU A 302 98.63 14.42 -61.72
CA GLU A 302 97.39 15.16 -61.44
C GLU A 302 96.55 15.38 -62.72
N ALA A 303 97.18 15.62 -63.87
CA ALA A 303 96.49 15.72 -65.17
C ALA A 303 95.94 14.38 -65.71
N GLU A 304 96.45 13.24 -65.23
CA GLU A 304 95.95 11.89 -65.56
C GLU A 304 94.75 11.47 -64.68
N ARG A 305 94.57 12.13 -63.53
CA ARG A 305 93.44 11.96 -62.61
C ARG A 305 92.22 12.77 -63.03
N ASP A 306 92.40 13.93 -63.64
CA ASP A 306 91.29 14.79 -64.11
C ASP A 306 90.71 14.37 -65.48
N ARG A 307 91.38 13.48 -66.22
CA ARG A 307 90.82 12.83 -67.45
C ARG A 307 89.95 11.61 -67.17
N ARG A 308 89.95 11.08 -65.95
CA ARG A 308 89.07 9.98 -65.53
C ARG A 308 87.96 10.54 -64.62
N GLY A 309 86.89 11.03 -65.25
CA GLY A 309 85.64 11.37 -64.56
C GLY A 309 85.03 10.19 -63.77
N PRO A 310 84.03 10.43 -62.90
CA PRO A 310 83.62 9.46 -61.89
C PRO A 310 82.80 8.35 -62.52
N ALA A 311 83.39 7.17 -62.67
CA ALA A 311 82.70 5.96 -63.08
C ALA A 311 82.68 4.97 -61.92
N GLY A 312 81.49 4.74 -61.36
CA GLY A 312 81.15 3.44 -60.78
C GLY A 312 81.16 2.36 -61.87
N PRO A 313 81.35 1.09 -61.49
CA PRO A 313 80.35 0.07 -61.80
C PRO A 313 80.24 -1.01 -60.71
N SER A 314 79.02 -1.42 -60.30
CA SER A 314 78.20 -2.49 -60.89
C SER A 314 78.46 -3.88 -60.31
N GLY A 315 77.47 -4.37 -59.55
CA GLY A 315 77.20 -5.78 -59.28
C GLY A 315 75.68 -6.02 -59.40
N PRO A 316 75.22 -7.23 -59.79
CA PRO A 316 73.88 -7.46 -60.37
C PRO A 316 72.71 -7.35 -59.38
N PRO A 317 71.47 -7.09 -59.84
CA PRO A 317 70.33 -6.85 -58.96
C PRO A 317 69.80 -8.15 -58.35
N ALA A 318 69.90 -8.26 -57.02
CA ALA A 318 69.22 -9.29 -56.24
C ALA A 318 67.70 -9.02 -56.17
N PRO A 319 66.87 -10.07 -55.97
CA PRO A 319 65.41 -9.97 -56.07
C PRO A 319 64.86 -9.00 -55.02
N ILE A 320 63.84 -8.24 -55.41
CA ILE A 320 63.12 -7.31 -54.54
C ILE A 320 62.51 -8.11 -53.38
N ASP A 321 63.11 -7.96 -52.21
CA ASP A 321 62.67 -8.52 -50.93
C ASP A 321 61.19 -8.13 -50.67
N PRO A 322 60.27 -9.07 -50.38
CA PRO A 322 58.87 -8.77 -50.07
C PRO A 322 58.74 -7.73 -48.95
N VAL A 323 59.72 -7.65 -48.04
CA VAL A 323 59.77 -6.69 -46.94
C VAL A 323 59.92 -5.24 -47.42
N ARG A 324 60.68 -4.97 -48.49
CA ARG A 324 60.81 -3.62 -49.05
C ARG A 324 59.61 -3.21 -49.90
N ARG A 325 58.86 -4.18 -50.44
CA ARG A 325 57.56 -3.93 -51.07
C ARG A 325 56.52 -3.62 -49.99
N GLN A 326 56.46 -4.44 -48.94
CA GLN A 326 55.58 -4.26 -47.78
C GLN A 326 55.79 -2.89 -47.12
N LEU A 327 57.03 -2.49 -46.87
CA LEU A 327 57.33 -1.19 -46.27
C LEU A 327 56.90 -0.02 -47.17
N ARG A 328 56.92 -0.18 -48.49
CA ARG A 328 56.47 0.85 -49.44
C ARG A 328 54.94 0.94 -49.50
N GLU A 329 54.25 -0.18 -49.32
CA GLU A 329 52.79 -0.25 -49.17
C GLU A 329 52.35 0.35 -47.83
N ASP A 330 53.02 0.00 -46.72
CA ASP A 330 52.71 0.51 -45.38
C ASP A 330 52.92 2.03 -45.28
N ILE A 331 53.96 2.57 -45.95
CA ILE A 331 54.19 4.02 -46.05
C ILE A 331 53.09 4.70 -46.89
N ALA A 332 52.62 4.05 -47.96
CA ALA A 332 51.55 4.59 -48.80
C ALA A 332 50.19 4.59 -48.08
N ASP A 333 49.91 3.56 -47.26
CA ASP A 333 48.71 3.47 -46.44
C ASP A 333 48.74 4.47 -45.28
N LEU A 334 49.89 4.65 -44.63
CA LEU A 334 50.08 5.68 -43.59
C LEU A 334 49.92 7.10 -44.16
N ALA A 335 50.42 7.35 -45.38
CA ALA A 335 50.23 8.63 -46.06
C ALA A 335 48.75 8.90 -46.38
N ALA A 336 47.97 7.88 -46.78
CA ALA A 336 46.53 8.00 -47.02
C ALA A 336 45.76 8.31 -45.72
N GLU A 337 46.15 7.68 -44.60
CA GLU A 337 45.52 7.91 -43.30
C GLU A 337 45.82 9.31 -42.73
N VAL A 338 47.06 9.79 -42.87
CA VAL A 338 47.44 11.15 -42.47
C VAL A 338 46.67 12.18 -43.28
N VAL A 339 46.52 12.01 -44.60
CA VAL A 339 45.72 12.92 -45.44
C VAL A 339 44.23 12.90 -45.05
N ARG A 340 43.68 11.73 -44.69
CA ARG A 340 42.30 11.60 -44.17
C ARG A 340 42.11 12.34 -42.84
N LEU A 341 43.03 12.16 -41.89
CA LEU A 341 43.00 12.85 -40.59
C LEU A 341 43.21 14.36 -40.74
N THR A 342 44.09 14.79 -41.64
CA THR A 342 44.32 16.22 -41.91
C THR A 342 43.11 16.87 -42.59
N GLY A 343 42.41 16.15 -43.46
CA GLY A 343 41.14 16.58 -44.02
C GLY A 343 40.00 16.67 -43.00
N ALA A 344 40.00 15.80 -41.97
CA ALA A 344 38.97 15.77 -40.92
C ALA A 344 39.20 16.82 -39.81
N VAL A 345 40.44 17.20 -39.52
CA VAL A 345 40.79 18.07 -38.38
C VAL A 345 41.22 19.48 -38.81
N GLY A 346 41.69 19.68 -40.04
CA GLY A 346 42.37 20.93 -40.47
C GLY A 346 41.57 21.89 -41.36
N GLY A 347 40.28 21.68 -41.62
CA GLY A 347 39.46 22.59 -42.43
C GLY A 347 39.74 22.62 -43.94
N GLY A 348 40.66 21.78 -44.45
CA GLY A 348 40.98 21.63 -45.88
C GLY A 348 40.16 20.56 -46.64
N GLY A 349 39.14 19.97 -45.99
CA GLY A 349 38.36 18.85 -46.54
C GLY A 349 37.76 19.12 -47.91
N ALA A 350 37.23 20.32 -48.15
CA ALA A 350 36.60 20.69 -49.43
C ALA A 350 37.59 20.73 -50.62
N THR A 351 38.86 21.08 -50.39
CA THR A 351 39.90 21.08 -51.45
C THR A 351 40.35 19.66 -51.78
N ILE A 352 40.45 18.79 -50.76
CA ILE A 352 40.77 17.37 -50.91
C ILE A 352 39.62 16.65 -51.63
N ASP A 353 38.38 16.97 -51.31
CA ASP A 353 37.19 16.41 -51.97
C ASP A 353 37.11 16.81 -53.45
N ARG A 354 37.50 18.05 -53.79
CA ARG A 354 37.55 18.52 -55.18
C ARG A 354 38.63 17.82 -56.00
N LEU A 355 39.80 17.54 -55.41
CA LEU A 355 40.89 16.81 -56.07
C LEU A 355 40.59 15.30 -56.21
N LEU A 356 39.82 14.72 -55.28
CA LEU A 356 39.37 13.32 -55.35
C LEU A 356 38.23 13.09 -56.36
N ALA A 357 37.50 14.14 -56.74
CA ALA A 357 36.42 14.11 -57.72
C ALA A 357 36.91 14.14 -59.19
N GLU A 358 38.20 14.42 -59.42
CA GLU A 358 38.78 14.46 -60.76
C GLU A 358 39.02 13.01 -61.27
N PRO A 359 38.51 12.64 -62.47
CA PRO A 359 38.58 11.26 -62.94
C PRO A 359 40.01 10.90 -63.40
N GLU A 360 40.71 10.08 -62.61
CA GLU A 360 41.98 9.47 -63.01
C GLU A 360 41.82 8.50 -64.20
N ARG A 361 42.81 8.50 -65.08
CA ARG A 361 42.90 7.58 -66.23
C ARG A 361 43.04 6.12 -65.74
N PRO A 362 42.41 5.13 -66.40
CA PRO A 362 42.41 3.75 -65.93
C PRO A 362 43.84 3.17 -65.87
N SER A 363 44.21 2.70 -64.69
CA SER A 363 45.49 2.03 -64.41
C SER A 363 45.58 0.70 -65.16
N SER A 364 46.75 0.39 -65.72
CA SER A 364 47.03 -0.87 -66.43
C SER A 364 46.97 -2.08 -65.46
N PRO A 365 46.50 -3.28 -65.89
CA PRO A 365 46.33 -4.43 -65.00
C PRO A 365 47.68 -4.84 -64.39
N GLY A 366 47.82 -4.71 -63.06
CA GLY A 366 49.03 -5.11 -62.32
C GLY A 366 49.82 -3.98 -61.63
N SER A 367 49.35 -2.73 -61.65
CA SER A 367 49.95 -1.62 -60.87
C SER A 367 49.28 -1.44 -59.50
N PRO A 368 50.01 -1.09 -58.43
CA PRO A 368 49.43 -0.85 -57.10
C PRO A 368 48.45 0.33 -57.13
N PRO A 369 47.37 0.30 -56.31
CA PRO A 369 46.32 1.32 -56.35
C PRO A 369 46.86 2.71 -56.00
N SER A 370 46.35 3.73 -56.70
CA SER A 370 46.75 5.13 -56.49
C SER A 370 46.36 5.63 -55.09
N LEU A 371 47.04 6.67 -54.61
CA LEU A 371 46.75 7.28 -53.31
C LEU A 371 45.29 7.76 -53.22
N ALA A 372 44.74 8.28 -54.31
CA ALA A 372 43.35 8.73 -54.40
C ALA A 372 42.34 7.57 -54.30
N GLU A 373 42.67 6.39 -54.87
CA GLU A 373 41.85 5.19 -54.76
C GLU A 373 41.86 4.62 -53.33
N ARG A 374 43.01 4.63 -52.65
CA ARG A 374 43.14 4.20 -51.23
C ARG A 374 42.37 5.10 -50.28
N ILE A 375 42.42 6.42 -50.46
CA ILE A 375 41.63 7.38 -49.67
C ILE A 375 40.12 7.15 -49.86
N ARG A 376 39.68 6.84 -51.09
CA ARG A 376 38.27 6.48 -51.38
C ARG A 376 37.85 5.16 -50.70
N ARG A 377 38.69 4.12 -50.74
CA ARG A 377 38.41 2.84 -50.04
C ARG A 377 38.31 3.03 -48.52
N LEU A 378 39.20 3.81 -47.91
CA LEU A 378 39.17 4.11 -46.48
C LEU A 378 37.95 4.92 -46.03
N ARG A 379 37.34 5.72 -46.92
CA ARG A 379 36.07 6.40 -46.65
C ARG A 379 34.84 5.49 -46.79
N GLY A 380 34.92 4.47 -47.65
CA GLY A 380 33.80 3.53 -47.90
C GLY A 380 33.57 2.49 -46.81
N THR A 381 34.47 2.34 -45.83
CA THR A 381 34.41 1.34 -44.75
C THR A 381 34.14 1.91 -43.36
N GLY A 382 33.68 3.17 -43.25
CA GLY A 382 33.26 3.77 -41.98
C GLY A 382 31.77 3.49 -41.66
N PRO A 383 31.40 3.20 -40.40
CA PRO A 383 30.00 3.00 -40.02
C PRO A 383 29.16 4.26 -40.22
N THR A 384 28.03 4.09 -40.92
CA THR A 384 26.95 5.07 -41.08
C THR A 384 26.40 5.52 -39.72
N PRO A 385 26.31 6.83 -39.42
CA PRO A 385 25.57 7.31 -38.25
C PRO A 385 24.09 7.44 -38.62
N ALA A 386 23.30 6.42 -38.33
CA ALA A 386 21.84 6.50 -38.30
C ALA A 386 21.34 5.97 -36.95
N ASP A 387 20.35 6.66 -36.39
CA ASP A 387 19.61 6.39 -35.16
C ASP A 387 20.25 6.76 -33.81
N ALA A 388 20.35 8.07 -33.58
CA ALA A 388 20.29 8.65 -32.24
C ALA A 388 19.26 9.79 -32.23
N ARG A 389 17.96 9.45 -32.10
CA ARG A 389 16.88 10.34 -31.66
C ARG A 389 15.58 9.56 -31.44
N SER A 390 15.47 8.93 -30.28
CA SER A 390 14.20 8.72 -29.56
C SER A 390 14.56 8.35 -28.12
N GLU A 391 13.70 8.74 -27.16
CA GLU A 391 13.80 8.53 -25.72
C GLU A 391 14.67 9.54 -24.93
N ARG A 392 14.14 10.77 -24.84
CA ARG A 392 13.92 11.47 -23.56
C ARG A 392 13.11 12.75 -23.81
N GLY A 393 11.91 12.82 -23.23
CA GLY A 393 11.03 14.00 -23.23
C GLY A 393 9.63 13.67 -23.69
#